data_AF-Q9SAS3-F1
#
_entry.id   AF-Q9SAS3-F1
#
_cell.length_a   1.000
_cell.length_b   1.000
_cell.length_c   1.000
_cell.angle_alpha   90.00
_cell.angle_beta   90.00
_cell.angle_gamma   90.00
#
_symmetry.space_group_name_H-M   'P 1'
#
loop_
_entity.id
_entity.type
_entity.pdbx_description
1 polymer ?
#
loop_
_entity_poly.entity_id
_entity_poly.type
_entity_poly.pdbx_seq_one_letter_code
_entity_poly.pdbx_strand_id
1 'polypeptide(L)'
;AGGSFTVTRDTTGEPLGRGTKITLYLKDDQLEYLEERRLKDLVKKHSEFISYPISLWTEKTTEKEISDDEDEDEKKDTEEGKFEEIDEEKEEKEKKKKKIKEVSHEWNLINKQKPIWMRKPEEITKDEYAAFYKSLTNDWEEHLAVKHFSVEGQLEFKAVLFVPKRA
;
A
#
# COMPACT_ATOMS: atom_id res chain seq x y z
N ALA A 1 20.27 -8.56 -27.93
CA ALA A 1 18.83 -8.87 -27.81
C ALA A 1 18.62 -10.33 -28.17
N GLY A 2 17.96 -11.11 -27.31
CA GLY A 2 17.60 -12.51 -27.60
C GLY A 2 16.39 -12.54 -28.52
N GLY A 3 16.60 -12.86 -29.80
CA GLY A 3 15.54 -12.89 -30.84
C GLY A 3 14.61 -14.10 -30.78
N SER A 4 14.61 -14.87 -29.69
CA SER A 4 13.84 -16.09 -29.51
C SER A 4 13.20 -16.13 -28.13
N PHE A 5 12.03 -16.75 -28.02
CA PHE A 5 11.34 -17.04 -26.76
C PHE A 5 10.86 -18.49 -26.77
N THR A 6 10.60 -19.03 -25.58
CA THR A 6 10.07 -20.39 -25.39
C THR A 6 8.72 -20.34 -24.70
N VAL A 7 7.81 -21.23 -25.10
CA VAL A 7 6.48 -21.37 -24.47
C VAL A 7 6.36 -22.78 -23.94
N THR A 8 6.04 -22.92 -22.66
CA THR A 8 5.87 -24.21 -21.98
C THR A 8 4.60 -24.18 -21.16
N ARG A 9 3.96 -25.35 -21.02
CA ARG A 9 2.83 -25.50 -20.10
C ARG A 9 3.35 -25.43 -18.67
N ASP A 10 2.74 -24.58 -17.85
CA ASP A 10 3.06 -24.52 -16.42
C ASP A 10 2.47 -25.74 -15.70
N THR A 11 3.32 -26.50 -15.02
CA THR A 11 2.98 -27.70 -14.23
C THR A 11 3.35 -27.57 -12.76
N THR A 12 4.01 -26.49 -12.37
CA THR A 12 4.60 -26.33 -11.02
C THR A 12 4.16 -25.05 -10.32
N GLY A 13 3.75 -24.04 -11.08
CA GLY A 13 3.26 -22.78 -10.54
C GLY A 13 1.85 -22.87 -9.96
N GLU A 14 1.52 -21.87 -9.15
CA GLU A 14 0.18 -21.68 -8.62
C GLU A 14 -0.82 -21.40 -9.78
N PRO A 15 -1.97 -22.09 -9.81
CA PRO A 15 -2.95 -21.88 -10.87
C PRO A 15 -3.59 -20.49 -10.76
N LEU A 16 -3.37 -19.64 -11.76
CA LEU A 16 -3.89 -18.27 -11.80
C LEU A 16 -5.41 -18.18 -12.05
N GLY A 17 -6.03 -19.24 -12.57
CA GLY A 17 -7.40 -19.21 -13.07
C GLY A 17 -7.53 -18.34 -14.33
N ARG A 18 -7.62 -17.02 -14.17
CA ARG A 18 -7.72 -16.03 -15.25
C ARG A 18 -6.74 -14.88 -15.02
N GLY A 19 -6.07 -14.45 -16.09
CA GLY A 19 -5.17 -13.30 -16.08
C GLY A 19 -3.77 -13.68 -16.53
N THR A 20 -2.78 -12.89 -16.12
CA THR A 20 -1.37 -13.13 -16.49
C THR A 20 -0.47 -12.64 -15.36
N LYS A 21 0.52 -13.44 -14.98
CA LYS A 21 1.60 -13.05 -14.09
C LYS A 21 2.82 -12.71 -14.94
N ILE A 22 3.31 -11.48 -14.82
CA ILE A 22 4.51 -11.02 -15.51
C ILE A 22 5.65 -10.98 -14.48
N THR A 23 6.66 -11.83 -14.66
CA THR A 23 7.87 -11.82 -13.83
C THR A 23 8.95 -11.02 -14.54
N LEU A 24 9.37 -9.92 -13.92
CA LEU A 24 10.43 -9.06 -14.44
C LEU A 24 11.75 -9.38 -13.75
N TYR A 25 12.74 -9.83 -14.53
CA TYR A 25 14.11 -9.98 -14.06
C TYR A 25 14.82 -8.63 -14.23
N LEU A 26 15.01 -7.92 -13.12
CA LEU A 26 15.67 -6.63 -13.12
C LEU A 26 17.16 -6.80 -13.42
N LYS A 27 17.74 -5.81 -14.09
CA LYS A 27 19.19 -5.70 -14.24
C LYS A 27 19.82 -5.23 -12.94
N ASP A 28 21.09 -5.54 -12.74
CA ASP A 28 21.84 -5.18 -11.52
C ASP A 28 21.89 -3.66 -11.27
N ASP A 29 21.81 -2.85 -12.32
CA ASP A 29 21.80 -1.38 -12.26
C ASP A 29 20.39 -0.77 -12.10
N GLN A 30 19.34 -1.60 -12.09
CA GLN A 30 17.94 -1.18 -12.03
C GLN A 30 17.24 -1.64 -10.74
N LEU A 31 18.01 -1.88 -9.67
CA LEU A 31 17.49 -2.31 -8.38
C LEU A 31 16.68 -1.21 -7.65
N GLU A 32 16.74 0.05 -8.11
CA GLU A 32 15.91 1.15 -7.59
C GLU A 32 14.41 0.86 -7.67
N TYR A 33 13.95 0.01 -8.60
CA TYR A 33 12.55 -0.37 -8.72
C TYR A 33 12.08 -1.39 -7.68
N LEU A 34 12.99 -1.90 -6.85
CA LEU A 34 12.62 -2.67 -5.66
C LEU A 34 12.23 -1.75 -4.49
N GLU A 35 12.60 -0.46 -4.54
CA GLU A 35 12.21 0.49 -3.51
C GLU A 35 10.72 0.82 -3.61
N GLU A 36 10.01 0.65 -2.49
CA GLU A 36 8.58 0.94 -2.41
C GLU A 36 8.25 2.38 -2.85
N ARG A 37 9.08 3.35 -2.45
CA ARG A 37 8.90 4.76 -2.81
C ARG A 37 8.93 4.97 -4.31
N ARG A 38 9.92 4.36 -4.99
CA ARG A 38 10.09 4.48 -6.45
C ARG A 38 8.89 3.92 -7.20
N LEU A 39 8.37 2.77 -6.76
CA LEU A 39 7.17 2.16 -7.33
C LEU A 39 5.93 3.02 -7.10
N LYS A 40 5.73 3.55 -5.89
CA LYS A 40 4.62 4.45 -5.57
C LYS A 40 4.65 5.71 -6.45
N ASP A 41 5.82 6.32 -6.61
CA ASP A 41 5.98 7.51 -7.45
C ASP A 41 5.69 7.21 -8.93
N LEU A 42 6.12 6.04 -9.43
CA LEU A 42 5.88 5.62 -10.80
C LEU A 42 4.39 5.36 -11.06
N VAL A 43 3.73 4.64 -10.15
CA VAL A 43 2.28 4.40 -10.21
C VAL A 43 1.52 5.72 -10.12
N LYS A 44 1.91 6.63 -9.23
CA LYS A 44 1.29 7.96 -9.11
C LYS A 44 1.46 8.76 -10.40
N LYS A 45 2.65 8.79 -10.97
CA LYS A 45 2.93 9.59 -12.17
C LYS A 45 2.22 9.10 -13.43
N HIS A 46 2.11 7.78 -13.60
CA HIS A 46 1.68 7.19 -14.88
C HIS A 46 0.34 6.46 -14.82
N SER A 47 -0.13 6.08 -13.64
CA SER A 47 -1.28 5.19 -13.47
C SER A 47 -2.28 5.65 -12.41
N GLU A 48 -2.14 6.86 -11.87
CA GLU A 48 -3.02 7.41 -10.82
C GLU A 48 -4.49 7.44 -11.25
N PHE A 49 -4.76 7.69 -12.53
CA PHE A 49 -6.13 7.82 -13.06
C PHE A 49 -6.63 6.59 -13.82
N ILE A 50 -5.96 5.44 -13.70
CA ILE A 50 -6.46 4.17 -14.24
C ILE A 50 -7.72 3.75 -13.48
N SER A 51 -8.75 3.33 -14.22
CA SER A 51 -10.07 2.99 -13.66
C SER A 51 -10.08 1.72 -12.81
N TYR A 52 -9.10 0.83 -13.00
CA TYR A 52 -8.97 -0.42 -12.25
C TYR A 52 -8.07 -0.24 -11.02
N PRO A 53 -8.40 -0.87 -9.88
CA PRO A 53 -7.60 -0.77 -8.66
C PRO A 53 -6.22 -1.39 -8.84
N ILE A 54 -5.18 -0.64 -8.46
CA ILE A 54 -3.77 -1.03 -8.48
C ILE A 54 -3.31 -1.14 -7.04
N SER A 55 -3.06 -2.37 -6.61
CA SER A 55 -2.53 -2.66 -5.27
C SER A 55 -1.03 -2.92 -5.33
N LEU A 56 -0.30 -2.43 -4.33
CA LEU A 56 1.12 -2.70 -4.12
C LEU A 56 1.29 -3.53 -2.84
N TRP A 57 2.08 -4.59 -2.90
CA TRP A 57 2.42 -5.39 -1.72
C TRP A 57 3.51 -4.64 -0.94
N THR A 58 3.17 -4.17 0.27
CA THR A 58 4.04 -3.29 1.07
C THR A 58 4.32 -3.89 2.44
N GLU A 59 5.51 -3.58 2.98
CA GLU A 59 5.93 -3.97 4.33
C GLU A 59 5.43 -2.99 5.38
N LYS A 60 4.91 -3.52 6.48
CA LYS A 60 4.42 -2.77 7.62
C LYS A 60 5.08 -3.28 8.89
N THR A 61 5.85 -2.41 9.53
CA THR A 61 6.46 -2.69 10.84
C THR A 61 5.50 -2.22 11.93
N THR A 62 4.99 -3.13 12.74
CA THR A 62 4.22 -2.83 13.94
C THR A 62 5.02 -3.21 15.18
N GLU A 63 5.13 -2.28 16.13
CA GLU A 63 5.70 -2.56 17.45
C GLU A 63 4.58 -3.07 18.36
N LYS A 64 4.65 -4.35 18.77
CA LYS A 64 3.79 -4.89 19.83
C LYS A 64 4.58 -4.93 21.14
N GLU A 65 3.99 -4.41 22.20
CA GLU A 65 4.45 -4.68 23.56
C GLU A 65 3.87 -6.03 23.99
N ILE A 66 4.71 -7.03 24.22
CA ILE A 66 4.31 -8.29 24.88
C ILE A 66 4.57 -8.11 26.38
N SER A 67 3.57 -8.34 27.22
CA SER A 67 3.78 -8.60 28.66
C SER A 67 4.01 -10.10 28.86
N ASP A 68 5.05 -10.46 29.62
CA ASP A 68 5.44 -11.84 29.99
C ASP A 68 4.37 -12.56 30.87
N ASP A 69 3.11 -12.66 30.43
CA ASP A 69 2.06 -13.37 31.20
C ASP A 69 1.36 -14.50 30.41
N GLU A 70 1.84 -14.87 29.21
CA GLU A 70 1.27 -15.96 28.38
C GLU A 70 2.29 -17.09 28.06
N ASP A 71 3.23 -17.38 28.96
CA ASP A 71 4.19 -18.50 28.84
C ASP A 71 4.08 -19.52 30.00
N GLU A 72 2.87 -19.78 30.54
CA GLU A 72 2.67 -20.82 31.58
C GLU A 72 1.69 -21.97 31.23
N ASP A 73 1.14 -22.04 30.01
CA ASP A 73 0.07 -23.03 29.72
C ASP A 73 0.41 -24.19 28.79
N GLU A 74 1.68 -24.54 28.59
CA GLU A 74 2.04 -25.84 27.98
C GLU A 74 3.30 -26.46 28.59
N LYS A 75 3.13 -27.24 29.67
CA LYS A 75 3.87 -28.50 29.93
C LYS A 75 3.29 -29.24 31.15
N LYS A 76 2.36 -30.16 30.87
CA LYS A 76 2.05 -31.29 31.74
C LYS A 76 3.03 -32.44 31.48
N ASP A 77 3.33 -33.14 32.57
CA ASP A 77 3.88 -34.50 32.72
C ASP A 77 5.40 -34.70 32.56
N THR A 78 6.15 -34.79 33.67
CA THR A 78 6.60 -36.08 34.26
C THR A 78 7.30 -35.93 35.63
N GLU A 79 6.93 -36.83 36.53
CA GLU A 79 7.42 -37.27 37.86
C GLU A 79 8.90 -36.99 38.29
N GLU A 80 9.10 -36.49 39.53
CA GLU A 80 9.73 -37.17 40.70
C GLU A 80 10.21 -36.18 41.81
N GLY A 81 9.76 -36.38 43.06
CA GLY A 81 10.63 -36.43 44.25
C GLY A 81 11.11 -35.16 45.02
N LYS A 82 10.34 -34.74 46.03
CA LYS A 82 10.71 -34.40 47.44
C LYS A 82 11.69 -33.25 47.87
N PHE A 83 11.12 -32.36 48.72
CA PHE A 83 11.66 -31.49 49.81
C PHE A 83 12.61 -30.33 49.42
N GLU A 84 12.61 -29.12 50.01
CA GLU A 84 12.25 -28.63 51.36
C GLU A 84 12.00 -27.08 51.33
N GLU A 85 11.54 -26.54 52.46
CA GLU A 85 10.90 -25.24 52.77
C GLU A 85 11.74 -23.92 52.71
N ILE A 86 11.04 -22.76 52.68
CA ILE A 86 11.41 -21.38 53.16
C ILE A 86 12.36 -20.56 52.23
N ASP A 87 12.27 -19.25 51.97
CA ASP A 87 11.70 -18.08 52.66
C ASP A 87 11.30 -16.95 51.68
N GLU A 88 10.51 -16.03 52.19
CA GLU A 88 10.09 -14.76 51.58
C GLU A 88 11.27 -13.84 51.23
N GLU A 89 11.32 -13.29 50.00
CA GLU A 89 11.84 -11.93 49.83
C GLU A 89 11.34 -11.26 48.55
N LYS A 90 10.64 -10.13 48.76
CA LYS A 90 10.19 -9.18 47.73
C LYS A 90 11.40 -8.53 47.05
N GLU A 91 11.57 -8.78 45.76
CA GLU A 91 12.23 -7.82 44.86
C GLU A 91 11.27 -7.47 43.73
N GLU A 92 10.88 -6.19 43.67
CA GLU A 92 10.26 -5.56 42.50
C GLU A 92 11.20 -5.69 41.30
N LYS A 93 11.07 -6.78 40.53
CA LYS A 93 11.61 -6.84 39.17
C LYS A 93 10.65 -6.08 38.28
N GLU A 94 11.00 -4.83 37.96
CA GLU A 94 10.47 -4.13 36.79
C GLU A 94 10.51 -5.10 35.60
N LYS A 95 9.35 -5.60 35.19
CA LYS A 95 9.17 -6.40 33.96
C LYS A 95 9.77 -5.60 32.81
N LYS A 96 10.96 -5.99 32.34
CA LYS A 96 11.60 -5.41 31.14
C LYS A 96 10.71 -5.74 29.94
N LYS A 97 9.83 -4.80 29.56
CA LYS A 97 9.05 -4.86 28.33
C LYS A 97 10.00 -5.01 27.13
N LYS A 98 10.05 -6.19 26.53
CA LYS A 98 10.77 -6.39 25.26
C LYS A 98 9.86 -5.91 24.13
N LYS A 99 10.29 -4.86 23.43
CA LYS A 99 9.64 -4.41 22.21
C LYS A 99 10.08 -5.30 21.05
N ILE A 100 9.17 -6.10 20.52
CA ILE A 100 9.41 -6.90 19.32
C ILE A 100 8.86 -6.14 18.12
N LYS A 101 9.68 -6.00 17.08
CA LYS A 101 9.28 -5.45 15.79
C LYS A 101 8.72 -6.58 14.93
N GLU A 102 7.42 -6.57 14.68
CA GLU A 102 6.76 -7.51 13.78
C GLU A 102 6.67 -6.89 12.38
N VAL A 103 7.28 -7.52 11.37
CA VAL A 103 7.16 -7.13 9.96
C VAL A 103 6.06 -7.97 9.34
N SER A 104 4.99 -7.31 8.90
CA SER A 104 3.89 -7.91 8.16
C SER A 104 3.83 -7.33 6.75
N HIS A 105 3.22 -8.06 5.82
CA HIS A 105 2.98 -7.58 4.47
C HIS A 105 1.49 -7.50 4.17
N GLU A 106 1.07 -6.41 3.55
CA GLU A 106 -0.32 -6.18 3.16
C GLU A 106 -0.43 -5.57 1.76
N TRP A 107 -1.56 -5.84 1.08
CA TRP A 107 -1.89 -5.20 -0.20
C TRP A 107 -2.44 -3.80 0.05
N ASN A 108 -1.74 -2.78 -0.42
CA ASN A 108 -2.13 -1.39 -0.31
C ASN A 108 -2.64 -0.85 -1.65
N LEU A 109 -3.89 -0.37 -1.70
CA LEU A 109 -4.46 0.27 -2.89
C LEU A 109 -3.83 1.65 -3.12
N ILE A 110 -3.13 1.83 -4.23
CA ILE A 110 -2.36 3.04 -4.50
C ILE A 110 -3.17 4.10 -5.27
N ASN A 111 -3.87 3.73 -6.33
CA ASN A 111 -4.61 4.66 -7.20
C ASN A 111 -6.05 4.93 -6.71
N LYS A 112 -6.18 5.52 -5.52
CA LYS A 112 -7.52 5.78 -4.92
C LYS A 112 -8.32 6.87 -5.65
N GLN A 113 -7.65 7.76 -6.38
CA GLN A 113 -8.26 8.94 -6.99
C GLN A 113 -8.84 8.61 -8.36
N LYS A 114 -10.16 8.73 -8.49
CA LYS A 114 -10.84 8.56 -9.77
C LYS A 114 -10.74 9.84 -10.62
N PRO A 115 -10.53 9.73 -11.94
CA PRO A 115 -10.55 10.89 -12.82
C PRO A 115 -11.94 11.53 -12.90
N ILE A 116 -12.05 12.78 -12.47
CA ILE A 116 -13.33 13.51 -12.47
C ILE A 116 -13.77 13.94 -13.88
N TRP A 117 -12.83 14.11 -14.83
CA TRP A 117 -13.12 14.47 -16.22
C TRP A 117 -13.84 13.38 -17.02
N MET A 118 -13.91 12.15 -16.49
CA MET A 118 -14.67 11.06 -17.10
C MET A 118 -16.15 11.04 -16.65
N ARG A 119 -16.49 11.73 -15.56
CA ARG A 119 -17.85 11.85 -15.04
C ARG A 119 -18.59 13.02 -15.69
N LYS A 120 -19.93 13.01 -15.64
CA LYS A 120 -20.74 14.12 -16.14
C LYS A 120 -20.56 15.35 -15.23
N PRO A 121 -20.38 16.57 -15.77
CA PRO A 121 -20.18 17.77 -14.95
C PRO A 121 -21.31 18.04 -13.95
N GLU A 122 -22.54 17.66 -14.27
CA GLU A 122 -23.75 17.84 -13.44
C GLU A 122 -23.77 16.95 -12.19
N GLU A 123 -23.07 15.81 -12.24
CA GLU A 123 -23.00 14.84 -11.14
C GLU A 123 -21.82 15.13 -10.20
N ILE A 124 -21.06 16.19 -10.44
CA ILE A 124 -19.84 16.51 -9.69
C ILE A 124 -20.11 17.75 -8.84
N THR A 125 -19.99 17.59 -7.53
CA THR A 125 -20.20 18.70 -6.60
C THR A 125 -18.98 19.63 -6.56
N LYS A 126 -19.17 20.85 -6.07
CA LYS A 126 -18.05 21.80 -5.86
C LYS A 126 -16.99 21.22 -4.93
N ASP A 127 -17.40 20.47 -3.89
CA ASP A 127 -16.49 19.85 -2.94
C ASP A 127 -15.65 18.74 -3.59
N GLU A 128 -16.21 17.99 -4.53
CA GLU A 128 -15.45 17.00 -5.31
C GLU A 128 -14.40 17.66 -6.22
N TYR A 129 -14.74 18.79 -6.87
CA TYR A 129 -13.75 19.57 -7.63
C TYR A 129 -12.65 20.13 -6.73
N ALA A 130 -13.00 20.66 -5.56
CA ALA A 130 -12.04 21.19 -4.61
C ALA A 130 -11.12 20.09 -4.05
N ALA A 131 -11.68 18.92 -3.70
CA ALA A 131 -10.90 17.78 -3.23
C ALA A 131 -9.92 17.28 -4.32
N PHE A 132 -10.39 17.19 -5.57
CA PHE A 132 -9.55 16.81 -6.71
C PHE A 132 -8.43 17.81 -6.97
N TYR A 133 -8.71 19.11 -6.89
CA TYR A 133 -7.70 20.15 -7.03
C TYR A 133 -6.62 20.03 -5.96
N LYS A 134 -7.02 19.88 -4.68
CA LYS A 134 -6.09 19.74 -3.55
C LYS A 134 -5.20 18.52 -3.69
N SER A 135 -5.76 17.38 -4.08
CA SER A 135 -4.97 16.15 -4.24
C SER A 135 -4.04 16.19 -5.45
N LEU A 136 -4.46 16.84 -6.54
CA LEU A 136 -3.63 17.03 -7.74
C LEU A 136 -2.45 17.98 -7.51
N THR A 137 -2.69 19.09 -6.80
CA THR A 137 -1.71 20.18 -6.64
C THR A 137 -0.93 20.14 -5.33
N ASN A 138 -1.36 19.31 -4.37
CA ASN A 138 -0.90 19.32 -2.98
C ASN A 138 -1.09 20.68 -2.28
N ASP A 139 -2.05 21.48 -2.76
CA ASP A 139 -2.48 22.73 -2.14
C ASP A 139 -3.48 22.44 -1.00
N TRP A 140 -3.43 23.22 0.07
CA TRP A 140 -4.37 23.14 1.19
C TRP A 140 -5.60 24.03 0.95
N GLU A 141 -5.47 25.07 0.13
CA GLU A 141 -6.57 25.92 -0.31
C GLU A 141 -7.39 25.27 -1.44
N GLU A 142 -8.65 25.68 -1.58
CA GLU A 142 -9.45 25.31 -2.74
C GLU A 142 -9.13 26.23 -3.95
N HIS A 143 -9.51 25.79 -5.14
CA HIS A 143 -9.40 26.60 -6.35
C HIS A 143 -10.27 27.86 -6.30
N LEU A 144 -9.86 28.93 -6.98
CA LEU A 144 -10.66 30.15 -7.19
C LEU A 144 -11.84 29.87 -8.13
N ALA A 145 -11.56 29.21 -9.26
CA ALA A 145 -12.55 28.88 -10.27
C ALA A 145 -12.21 27.53 -10.92
N VAL A 146 -13.23 26.85 -11.44
CA VAL A 146 -13.08 25.59 -12.17
C VAL A 146 -13.91 25.63 -13.44
N LYS A 147 -13.37 25.07 -14.53
CA LYS A 147 -14.08 24.89 -15.80
C LYS A 147 -13.90 23.46 -16.29
N HIS A 148 -14.99 22.71 -16.32
CA HIS A 148 -15.05 21.37 -16.92
C HIS A 148 -15.70 21.49 -18.30
N PHE A 149 -15.04 20.94 -19.32
CA PHE A 149 -15.56 20.91 -20.68
C PHE A 149 -15.08 19.68 -21.46
N SER A 150 -15.83 19.33 -22.50
CA SER A 150 -15.43 18.37 -23.51
C SER A 150 -15.35 19.07 -24.86
N VAL A 151 -14.41 18.64 -25.69
CA VAL A 151 -14.30 19.07 -27.08
C VAL A 151 -14.47 17.83 -27.93
N GLU A 152 -15.41 17.90 -28.86
CA GLU A 152 -15.69 16.87 -29.86
C GLU A 152 -15.49 17.50 -31.24
N GLY A 153 -14.67 16.87 -32.08
CA GLY A 153 -14.26 17.43 -33.37
C GLY A 153 -13.17 16.58 -34.00
N GLN A 154 -12.21 17.21 -34.70
CA GLN A 154 -11.05 16.49 -35.23
C GLN A 154 -10.17 15.87 -34.13
N LEU A 155 -10.16 16.50 -32.95
CA LEU A 155 -9.63 15.93 -31.72
C LEU A 155 -10.76 15.84 -30.70
N GLU A 156 -10.82 14.71 -30.01
CA GLU A 156 -11.78 14.48 -28.95
C GLU A 156 -11.04 14.40 -27.61
N PHE A 157 -11.40 15.28 -26.67
CA PHE A 157 -10.85 15.22 -25.32
C PHE A 157 -11.80 15.84 -24.29
N LYS A 158 -11.64 15.41 -23.04
CA LYS A 158 -12.31 15.98 -21.87
C LYS A 158 -11.26 16.62 -20.99
N ALA A 159 -11.55 17.80 -20.45
CA ALA A 159 -10.62 18.55 -19.63
C ALA A 159 -11.31 19.22 -18.45
N VAL A 160 -10.56 19.34 -17.35
CA VAL A 160 -10.92 20.15 -16.19
C VAL A 160 -9.78 21.14 -15.96
N LEU A 161 -10.10 22.42 -16.03
CA LEU A 161 -9.16 23.52 -15.76
C LEU A 161 -9.47 24.13 -14.41
N PHE A 162 -8.42 24.39 -13.64
CA PHE A 162 -8.50 25.05 -12.34
C PHE A 162 -7.75 26.38 -12.38
N VAL A 163 -8.30 27.40 -11.74
CA VAL A 163 -7.63 28.66 -11.45
C VAL A 163 -7.27 28.67 -9.97
N PRO A 164 -5.98 28.68 -9.60
CA PRO A 164 -5.55 28.78 -8.20
C PRO A 164 -5.97 30.11 -7.56
N LYS A 165 -6.12 30.14 -6.23
CA LYS A 165 -6.36 31.40 -5.48
C LYS A 165 -5.14 32.30 -5.40
N ARG A 166 -3.95 31.72 -5.53
CA ARG A 166 -2.66 32.39 -5.41
C ARG A 166 -1.80 32.06 -6.62
N ALA A 167 -1.03 33.03 -7.08
CA ALA A 167 -0.04 32.86 -8.14
C ALA A 167 1.24 32.21 -7.61
#